data_AF-A0A672RIU4-F1
#
_entry.id   AF-A0A672RIU4-F1
#
_cell.length_a   1.000
_cell.length_b   1.000
_cell.length_c   1.000
_cell.angle_alpha   90.00
_cell.angle_beta   90.00
_cell.angle_gamma   90.00
#
_symmetry.space_group_name_H-M   'P 1'
#
loop_
_entity.id
_entity.type
_entity.pdbx_description
1 polymer ?
#
loop_
_entity_poly.entity_id
_entity_poly.type
_entity_poly.pdbx_seq_one_letter_code
_entity_poly.pdbx_strand_id
1 'polypeptide(L)'
;MATGGAADTVALNPLVDRKGGKSHVWKYFGFATDDQGNIIDQQKPICKRCHRSFLSKGGNTSNLIKHLKDRHPDLMKEFKQAEEDNETPQQTLKQTTVTDAFQRQQKYEKNSPEARRLNRAVAEFICMDQVPVYTVEKCGFQQMLHHFNPKYQLPKKPFYSCTTDLWTSRAADTFMSVTLQYISKSWELQSWCLGCCGLNTDHTTDLSSPDHKLIHDEPTRWNSSYDMVERFLEQQQVVCAVLAEDRKKWYLMPKDSDITVLETVNAVLEPLSTFTDALSGEKHTTLSSVLPLLWKICECLSHEQSDSALAQEMKEKITEYLQYRYDDLQLQLLLNTATYLDPRFKNSFVSLKDDVKQSLVDESGHQKKSKSDLKQLLSTIQGGKKEKGETTSSSQAHLSASDELNGEFLVHGQMPEVSAEDDPLSWWKTNMGTLPQLSEFTRKYLCIAASSCSSERMFRTAGYIVSPRRSRLTQEHVDMLVFLSQNLEMAKKSLTENCRGQQIYTVIQAVHSLLYVVAKCHFFSVVT
;
A
#
# COMPACT_ATOMS: atom_id res chain seq x y z
N MET A 1 -46.62 85.34 -10.94
CA MET A 1 -47.52 85.06 -12.08
C MET A 1 -46.72 84.29 -13.12
N ALA A 2 -46.78 82.96 -13.06
CA ALA A 2 -46.13 82.10 -14.03
C ALA A 2 -47.18 81.70 -15.08
N THR A 3 -47.06 82.27 -16.27
CA THR A 3 -47.83 81.92 -17.45
C THR A 3 -46.93 81.16 -18.40
N GLY A 4 -47.40 80.00 -18.87
CA GLY A 4 -46.80 79.20 -19.93
C GLY A 4 -47.32 77.77 -19.78
N GLY A 5 -48.05 77.18 -20.71
CA GLY A 5 -48.21 77.50 -22.12
C GLY A 5 -48.19 76.17 -22.85
N ALA A 6 -49.33 75.84 -23.45
CA ALA A 6 -49.59 74.86 -24.51
C ALA A 6 -48.93 73.47 -24.44
N ALA A 7 -49.82 72.48 -24.41
CA ALA A 7 -49.55 71.11 -24.80
C ALA A 7 -49.09 71.05 -26.26
N ASP A 8 -47.92 70.45 -26.49
CA ASP A 8 -47.59 69.76 -27.74
C ASP A 8 -47.36 68.29 -27.40
N THR A 9 -48.41 67.51 -27.61
CA THR A 9 -48.37 66.05 -27.65
C THR A 9 -47.53 65.63 -28.87
N VAL A 10 -46.21 65.51 -28.67
CA VAL A 10 -45.34 64.85 -29.65
C VAL A 10 -45.73 63.38 -29.67
N ALA A 11 -46.27 62.95 -30.82
CA ALA A 11 -46.57 61.56 -31.09
C ALA A 11 -45.33 60.70 -30.81
N LEU A 12 -45.46 59.76 -29.88
CA LEU A 12 -44.42 58.76 -29.62
C LEU A 12 -44.32 57.87 -30.85
N ASN A 13 -43.36 58.15 -31.73
CA ASN A 13 -43.02 57.22 -32.82
C ASN A 13 -42.79 55.82 -32.20
N PRO A 14 -43.39 54.75 -32.77
CA PRO A 14 -43.27 53.42 -32.21
C PRO A 14 -41.80 53.00 -32.21
N LEU A 15 -41.26 52.70 -31.02
CA LEU A 15 -39.89 52.22 -30.89
C LEU A 15 -39.78 50.85 -31.57
N VAL A 16 -38.88 50.73 -32.54
CA VAL A 16 -38.68 49.47 -33.27
C VAL A 16 -37.65 48.59 -32.57
N ASP A 17 -37.92 47.29 -32.56
CA ASP A 17 -37.06 46.28 -31.96
C ASP A 17 -35.75 46.08 -32.72
N ARG A 18 -34.71 45.71 -31.99
CA ARG A 18 -33.40 45.38 -32.58
C ARG A 18 -33.50 44.08 -33.40
N LYS A 19 -33.32 44.16 -34.72
CA LYS A 19 -33.15 42.96 -35.57
C LYS A 19 -31.83 42.26 -35.23
N GLY A 20 -31.88 40.98 -34.82
CA GLY A 20 -30.70 40.12 -34.63
C GLY A 20 -29.96 40.20 -33.28
N GLY A 21 -30.58 40.72 -32.22
CA GLY A 21 -29.97 40.75 -30.88
C GLY A 21 -30.00 39.39 -30.18
N LYS A 22 -28.83 38.83 -29.82
CA LYS A 22 -28.72 37.54 -29.09
C LYS A 22 -29.18 37.59 -27.62
N SER A 23 -29.23 38.78 -27.00
CA SER A 23 -29.52 38.93 -25.56
C SER A 23 -31.00 39.28 -25.32
N HIS A 24 -31.61 38.62 -24.34
CA HIS A 24 -33.02 38.79 -23.97
C HIS A 24 -33.39 40.20 -23.49
N VAL A 25 -32.40 40.99 -23.05
CA VAL A 25 -32.58 42.36 -22.55
C VAL A 25 -33.18 43.30 -23.60
N TRP A 26 -32.98 43.00 -24.89
CA TRP A 26 -33.48 43.81 -26.00
C TRP A 26 -35.02 43.82 -26.11
N LYS A 27 -35.74 42.94 -25.41
CA LYS A 27 -37.22 43.01 -25.33
C LYS A 27 -37.71 44.32 -24.70
N TYR A 28 -36.93 44.88 -23.78
CA TYR A 28 -37.30 46.07 -22.98
C TYR A 28 -36.79 47.40 -23.55
N PHE A 29 -36.02 47.37 -24.64
CA PHE A 29 -35.42 48.54 -25.27
C PHE A 29 -35.68 48.53 -26.78
N GLY A 30 -35.87 49.69 -27.38
CA GLY A 30 -36.04 49.85 -28.82
C GLY A 30 -35.29 51.07 -29.34
N PHE A 31 -35.46 51.37 -30.63
CA PHE A 31 -34.83 52.53 -31.26
C PHE A 31 -35.87 53.46 -31.86
N ALA A 32 -35.56 54.75 -31.85
CA ALA A 32 -36.36 55.74 -32.57
C ALA A 32 -36.18 55.56 -34.08
N THR A 33 -37.28 55.71 -34.82
CA THR A 33 -37.29 55.63 -36.28
C THR A 33 -37.67 56.96 -36.92
N ASP A 34 -37.20 57.14 -38.15
CA ASP A 34 -37.66 58.19 -39.05
C ASP A 34 -39.07 57.88 -39.60
N ASP A 35 -39.64 58.82 -40.36
CA ASP A 35 -40.98 58.71 -40.95
C ASP A 35 -41.09 57.57 -42.00
N GLN A 36 -39.96 56.95 -42.37
CA GLN A 36 -39.88 55.80 -43.27
C GLN A 36 -39.68 54.47 -42.51
N GLY A 37 -39.64 54.50 -41.17
CA GLY A 37 -39.48 53.32 -40.32
C GLY A 37 -38.03 52.83 -40.17
N ASN A 38 -37.04 53.60 -40.60
CA ASN A 38 -35.62 53.28 -40.45
C ASN A 38 -35.07 53.80 -39.12
N ILE A 39 -34.18 53.02 -38.48
CA ILE A 39 -33.57 53.38 -37.19
C ILE A 39 -32.67 54.61 -37.36
N ILE A 40 -32.95 55.67 -36.61
CA ILE A 40 -32.21 56.95 -36.66
C ILE A 40 -30.77 56.77 -36.13
N ASP A 41 -30.60 56.04 -35.02
CA ASP A 41 -29.28 55.81 -34.41
C ASP A 41 -29.22 54.46 -33.69
N GLN A 42 -28.44 53.52 -34.25
CA GLN A 42 -28.25 52.18 -33.69
C GLN A 42 -27.40 52.16 -32.41
N GLN A 43 -26.68 53.24 -32.08
CA GLN A 43 -25.88 53.34 -30.85
C GLN A 43 -26.67 53.95 -29.70
N LYS A 44 -27.93 54.36 -29.92
CA LYS A 44 -28.73 55.07 -28.93
C LYS A 44 -30.06 54.36 -28.58
N PRO A 45 -30.00 53.18 -27.92
CA PRO A 45 -31.21 52.49 -27.48
C PRO A 45 -32.01 53.28 -26.44
N ILE A 46 -33.33 53.15 -26.53
CA ILE A 46 -34.31 53.84 -25.69
C ILE A 46 -35.10 52.79 -24.89
N CYS A 47 -35.23 53.00 -23.58
CA CYS A 47 -36.06 52.14 -22.74
C CYS A 47 -37.54 52.32 -23.10
N LYS A 48 -38.27 51.23 -23.35
CA LYS A 48 -39.69 51.28 -23.69
C LYS A 48 -40.59 51.72 -22.53
N ARG A 49 -40.12 51.63 -21.27
CA ARG A 49 -40.91 51.98 -20.08
C ARG A 49 -40.70 53.43 -19.63
N CYS A 50 -39.48 53.94 -19.66
CA CYS A 50 -39.16 55.29 -19.18
C CYS A 50 -38.67 56.25 -20.28
N HIS A 51 -38.60 55.81 -21.53
CA HIS A 51 -38.16 56.57 -22.71
C HIS A 51 -36.76 57.21 -22.58
N ARG A 52 -35.95 56.76 -21.62
CA ARG A 52 -34.58 57.24 -21.45
C ARG A 52 -33.66 56.60 -22.47
N SER A 53 -32.84 57.41 -23.13
CA SER A 53 -31.84 56.96 -24.11
C SER A 53 -30.50 56.64 -23.46
N PHE A 54 -29.82 55.61 -23.94
CA PHE A 54 -28.49 55.17 -23.47
C PHE A 54 -27.51 55.12 -24.62
N LEU A 55 -26.22 55.29 -24.37
CA LEU A 55 -25.18 55.08 -25.37
C LEU A 55 -24.66 53.64 -25.28
N SER A 56 -24.72 52.93 -26.41
CA SER A 56 -24.27 51.54 -26.55
C SER A 56 -23.19 51.45 -27.62
N LYS A 57 -21.96 51.82 -27.26
CA LYS A 57 -20.78 51.59 -28.12
C LYS A 57 -20.46 50.10 -28.17
N GLY A 58 -20.42 49.52 -29.38
CA GLY A 58 -19.91 48.15 -29.60
C GLY A 58 -20.81 47.00 -29.14
N GLY A 59 -22.11 47.23 -28.92
CA GLY A 59 -23.07 46.14 -28.67
C GLY A 59 -23.07 45.55 -27.25
N ASN A 60 -22.40 46.18 -26.28
CA ASN A 60 -22.42 45.77 -24.88
C ASN A 60 -23.76 46.15 -24.20
N THR A 61 -24.45 45.18 -23.61
CA THR A 61 -25.75 45.36 -22.94
C THR A 61 -25.66 45.67 -21.45
N SER A 62 -24.46 45.74 -20.87
CA SER A 62 -24.24 45.95 -19.42
C SER A 62 -24.92 47.22 -18.89
N ASN A 63 -24.91 48.31 -19.67
CA ASN A 63 -25.54 49.57 -19.28
C ASN A 63 -27.08 49.48 -19.25
N LEU A 64 -27.66 48.65 -20.12
CA LEU A 64 -29.10 48.42 -20.21
C LEU A 64 -29.58 47.59 -19.02
N ILE A 65 -28.83 46.54 -18.67
CA ILE A 65 -29.12 45.68 -17.52
C ILE A 65 -29.00 46.48 -16.21
N LYS A 66 -27.96 47.31 -16.08
CA LYS A 66 -27.80 48.19 -14.92
C LYS A 66 -28.99 49.15 -14.78
N HIS A 67 -29.46 49.72 -15.88
CA HIS A 67 -30.65 50.58 -15.86
C HIS A 67 -31.91 49.85 -15.39
N LEU A 68 -32.18 48.64 -15.88
CA LEU A 68 -33.31 47.84 -15.41
C LEU A 68 -33.20 47.57 -13.90
N LYS A 69 -32.02 47.16 -13.43
CA LYS A 69 -31.79 46.90 -12.00
C LYS A 69 -32.06 48.12 -11.11
N ASP A 70 -31.61 49.30 -11.55
CA ASP A 70 -31.63 50.51 -10.70
C ASP A 70 -32.96 51.29 -10.80
N ARG A 71 -33.71 51.17 -11.90
CA ARG A 71 -34.90 52.01 -12.17
C ARG A 71 -36.18 51.23 -12.46
N HIS A 72 -36.08 49.95 -12.82
CA HIS A 72 -37.22 49.07 -13.11
C HIS A 72 -37.04 47.68 -12.47
N PRO A 73 -37.05 47.58 -11.13
CA PRO A 73 -36.83 46.30 -10.44
C PRO A 73 -37.86 45.23 -10.79
N ASP A 74 -39.08 45.65 -11.14
CA ASP A 74 -40.17 44.83 -11.68
C ASP A 74 -39.76 44.15 -12.99
N LEU A 75 -39.29 44.92 -13.98
CA LEU A 75 -38.82 44.40 -15.27
C LEU A 75 -37.53 43.58 -15.14
N MET A 76 -36.68 43.90 -14.16
CA MET A 76 -35.48 43.13 -13.86
C MET A 76 -35.81 41.73 -13.32
N LYS A 77 -36.91 41.59 -12.57
CA LYS A 77 -37.39 40.30 -12.08
C LYS A 77 -37.93 39.42 -13.20
N GLU A 78 -38.73 40.01 -14.11
CA GLU A 78 -39.21 39.34 -15.33
C GLU A 78 -38.06 38.93 -16.26
N PHE A 79 -37.04 39.80 -16.42
CA PHE A 79 -35.85 39.50 -17.20
C PHE A 79 -35.07 38.29 -16.66
N LYS A 80 -34.88 38.19 -15.33
CA LYS A 80 -34.18 37.06 -14.72
C LYS A 80 -34.93 35.74 -14.85
N GLN A 81 -36.24 35.76 -14.63
CA GLN A 81 -37.08 34.56 -14.83
C GLN A 81 -37.02 34.06 -16.28
N ALA A 82 -37.04 34.97 -17.25
CA ALA A 82 -36.92 34.62 -18.67
C ALA A 82 -35.52 34.11 -19.10
N GLU A 83 -34.45 34.43 -18.36
CA GLU A 83 -33.13 33.82 -18.56
C GLU A 83 -33.02 32.44 -17.90
N GLU A 84 -33.61 32.25 -16.71
CA GLU A 84 -33.63 30.95 -16.02
C GLU A 84 -34.46 29.90 -16.78
N ASP A 85 -35.58 30.28 -17.39
CA ASP A 85 -36.43 29.38 -18.18
C ASP A 85 -35.83 28.96 -19.55
N ASN A 86 -34.72 29.59 -19.98
CA ASN A 86 -34.06 29.32 -21.28
C ASN A 86 -32.71 28.59 -21.19
N GLU A 87 -32.27 28.15 -20.01
CA GLU A 87 -31.03 27.38 -19.87
C GLU A 87 -31.21 25.93 -20.38
N THR A 88 -31.14 25.73 -21.70
CA THR A 88 -30.58 24.49 -22.25
C THR A 88 -29.05 24.56 -22.14
N PRO A 89 -28.34 23.48 -21.77
CA PRO A 89 -26.93 23.56 -21.43
C PRO A 89 -26.05 23.69 -22.69
N GLN A 90 -25.98 24.90 -23.25
CA GLN A 90 -24.88 25.28 -24.13
C GLN A 90 -23.69 25.68 -23.27
N GLN A 91 -22.66 24.82 -23.27
CA GLN A 91 -21.34 25.12 -22.74
C GLN A 91 -20.80 26.41 -23.38
N THR A 92 -20.98 27.55 -22.73
CA THR A 92 -20.11 28.70 -22.98
C THR A 92 -18.69 28.31 -22.56
N LEU A 93 -17.81 28.13 -23.54
CA LEU A 93 -16.37 27.98 -23.34
C LEU A 93 -15.84 29.21 -22.60
N LYS A 94 -15.80 29.15 -21.25
CA LYS A 94 -15.01 30.09 -20.46
C LYS A 94 -13.56 29.88 -20.85
N GLN A 95 -12.94 30.92 -21.41
CA GLN A 95 -11.50 30.92 -21.67
C GLN A 95 -10.78 30.69 -20.34
N THR A 96 -10.18 29.52 -20.19
CA THR A 96 -9.38 29.16 -19.02
C THR A 96 -8.17 30.05 -18.94
N THR A 97 -7.92 30.61 -17.76
CA THR A 97 -6.67 31.31 -17.52
C THR A 97 -5.50 30.33 -17.57
N VAL A 98 -4.29 30.81 -17.88
CA VAL A 98 -3.07 29.98 -17.88
C VAL A 98 -2.87 29.30 -16.53
N THR A 99 -3.20 30.00 -15.44
CA THR A 99 -3.26 29.48 -14.07
C THR A 99 -4.28 28.35 -13.89
N ASP A 100 -5.48 28.45 -14.47
CA ASP A 100 -6.47 27.37 -14.43
C ASP A 100 -6.01 26.14 -15.23
N ALA A 101 -5.27 26.36 -16.32
CA ALA A 101 -4.67 25.28 -17.12
C ALA A 101 -3.57 24.54 -16.34
N PHE A 102 -2.71 25.26 -15.61
CA PHE A 102 -1.70 24.67 -14.74
C PHE A 102 -2.31 23.94 -13.52
N GLN A 103 -3.34 24.50 -12.89
CA GLN A 103 -4.08 23.84 -11.81
C GLN A 103 -4.85 22.60 -12.27
N ARG A 104 -5.27 22.53 -13.54
CA ARG A 104 -5.90 21.34 -14.12
C ARG A 104 -4.91 20.18 -14.32
N GLN A 105 -3.63 20.45 -14.51
CA GLN A 105 -2.57 19.44 -14.61
C GLN A 105 -2.04 19.01 -13.24
N GLN A 106 -2.33 19.75 -12.18
CA GLN A 106 -1.84 19.44 -10.84
C GLN A 106 -2.52 18.17 -10.30
N LYS A 107 -1.70 17.18 -9.94
CA LYS A 107 -2.15 15.95 -9.28
C LYS A 107 -2.76 16.28 -7.92
N TYR A 108 -3.69 15.44 -7.45
CA TYR A 108 -4.17 15.56 -6.07
C TYR A 108 -3.00 15.43 -5.09
N GLU A 109 -3.01 16.25 -4.04
CA GLU A 109 -2.09 16.06 -2.93
C GLU A 109 -2.33 14.69 -2.28
N LYS A 110 -1.26 13.99 -1.89
CA LYS A 110 -1.30 12.60 -1.38
C LYS A 110 -2.26 12.39 -0.22
N ASN A 111 -2.51 13.42 0.58
CA ASN A 111 -3.38 13.38 1.77
C ASN A 111 -4.71 14.11 1.59
N SER A 112 -5.01 14.59 0.37
CA SER A 112 -6.29 15.23 0.09
C SER A 112 -7.46 14.26 0.31
N PRO A 113 -8.64 14.75 0.73
CA PRO A 113 -9.84 13.92 0.88
C PRO A 113 -10.16 13.13 -0.39
N GLU A 114 -9.99 13.75 -1.55
CA GLU A 114 -10.22 13.19 -2.88
C GLU A 114 -9.24 12.07 -3.21
N ALA A 115 -7.94 12.24 -2.92
CA ALA A 115 -6.96 11.17 -3.10
C ALA A 115 -7.28 9.97 -2.19
N ARG A 116 -7.67 10.21 -0.92
CA ARG A 116 -8.05 9.13 0.01
C ARG A 116 -9.30 8.39 -0.44
N ARG A 117 -10.30 9.11 -0.94
CA ARG A 117 -11.54 8.52 -1.49
C ARG A 117 -11.23 7.61 -2.68
N LEU A 118 -10.38 8.06 -3.59
CA LEU A 118 -9.99 7.28 -4.78
C LEU A 118 -9.11 6.09 -4.41
N ASN A 119 -8.19 6.22 -3.44
CA ASN A 119 -7.43 5.09 -2.89
C ASN A 119 -8.38 4.03 -2.31
N ARG A 120 -9.40 4.45 -1.56
CA ARG A 120 -10.41 3.55 -1.01
C ARG A 120 -11.19 2.84 -2.11
N ALA A 121 -11.64 3.56 -3.15
CA ALA A 121 -12.36 2.94 -4.26
C ALA A 121 -11.52 1.90 -5.02
N VAL A 122 -10.22 2.16 -5.21
CA VAL A 122 -9.31 1.17 -5.82
C VAL A 122 -9.12 -0.04 -4.90
N ALA A 123 -8.97 0.16 -3.58
CA ALA A 123 -8.88 -0.94 -2.63
C ALA A 123 -10.18 -1.76 -2.58
N GLU A 124 -11.34 -1.10 -2.61
CA GLU A 124 -12.65 -1.75 -2.70
C GLU A 124 -12.76 -2.59 -3.97
N PHE A 125 -12.36 -2.09 -5.14
CA PHE A 125 -12.30 -2.88 -6.38
C PHE A 125 -11.45 -4.15 -6.22
N ILE A 126 -10.22 -4.00 -5.71
CA ILE A 126 -9.29 -5.13 -5.50
C ILE A 126 -9.91 -6.18 -4.57
N CYS A 127 -10.50 -5.74 -3.46
CA CYS A 127 -11.04 -6.64 -2.45
C CYS A 127 -12.37 -7.26 -2.85
N MET A 128 -13.28 -6.49 -3.47
CA MET A 128 -14.60 -6.97 -3.88
C MET A 128 -14.51 -7.96 -5.04
N ASP A 129 -13.64 -7.68 -6.01
CA ASP A 129 -13.51 -8.51 -7.21
C ASP A 129 -12.40 -9.57 -7.08
N GLN A 130 -11.79 -9.71 -5.89
CA GLN A 130 -10.69 -10.63 -5.58
C GLN A 130 -9.54 -10.58 -6.59
N VAL A 131 -9.28 -9.38 -7.08
CA VAL A 131 -8.28 -9.16 -8.12
C VAL A 131 -6.91 -9.03 -7.45
N PRO A 132 -5.84 -9.70 -7.92
CA PRO A 132 -4.54 -9.64 -7.25
C PRO A 132 -4.06 -8.20 -7.07
N VAL A 133 -3.44 -7.89 -5.92
CA VAL A 133 -3.00 -6.52 -5.58
C VAL A 133 -2.07 -5.93 -6.65
N TYR A 134 -1.23 -6.75 -7.30
CA TYR A 134 -0.37 -6.32 -8.41
C TYR A 134 -1.13 -5.80 -9.64
N THR A 135 -2.46 -5.92 -9.68
CA THR A 135 -3.30 -5.39 -10.77
C THR A 135 -3.20 -3.88 -10.88
N VAL A 136 -2.92 -3.18 -9.78
CA VAL A 136 -2.63 -1.73 -9.81
C VAL A 136 -1.38 -1.38 -10.65
N GLU A 137 -0.56 -2.37 -10.99
CA GLU A 137 0.64 -2.25 -11.81
C GLU A 137 0.39 -2.59 -13.27
N LYS A 138 -0.73 -3.24 -13.59
CA LYS A 138 -1.05 -3.58 -14.97
C LYS A 138 -1.27 -2.31 -15.76
N CYS A 139 -0.58 -2.21 -16.89
CA CYS A 139 -0.62 -1.03 -17.76
C CYS A 139 -2.05 -0.66 -18.16
N GLY A 140 -2.91 -1.64 -18.46
CA GLY A 140 -4.31 -1.41 -18.78
C GLY A 140 -5.11 -0.77 -17.64
N PHE A 141 -4.91 -1.25 -16.40
CA PHE A 141 -5.59 -0.70 -15.22
C PHE A 141 -5.13 0.74 -14.92
N GLN A 142 -3.82 1.00 -15.03
CA GLN A 142 -3.27 2.35 -14.86
C GLN A 142 -3.77 3.32 -15.93
N GLN A 143 -3.85 2.86 -17.18
CA GLN A 143 -4.40 3.66 -18.29
C GLN A 143 -5.88 3.97 -18.07
N MET A 144 -6.67 2.99 -17.65
CA MET A 144 -8.09 3.18 -17.31
C MET A 144 -8.26 4.22 -16.21
N LEU A 145 -7.53 4.09 -15.09
CA LEU A 145 -7.59 5.08 -14.01
C LEU A 145 -7.13 6.47 -14.45
N HIS A 146 -6.13 6.56 -15.33
CA HIS A 146 -5.68 7.81 -15.89
C HIS A 146 -6.75 8.49 -16.76
N HIS A 147 -7.50 7.71 -17.54
CA HIS A 147 -8.61 8.21 -18.36
C HIS A 147 -9.80 8.65 -17.50
N PHE A 148 -10.13 7.88 -16.47
CA PHE A 148 -11.23 8.20 -15.56
C PHE A 148 -10.90 9.41 -14.68
N ASN A 149 -9.66 9.51 -14.21
CA ASN A 149 -9.24 10.62 -13.36
C ASN A 149 -7.75 10.93 -13.55
N PRO A 150 -7.39 11.84 -14.48
CA PRO A 150 -5.99 12.16 -14.77
C PRO A 150 -5.30 12.92 -13.62
N LYS A 151 -6.05 13.50 -12.68
CA LYS A 151 -5.50 14.14 -11.48
C LYS A 151 -5.14 13.14 -10.38
N TYR A 152 -5.75 11.96 -10.42
CA TYR A 152 -5.42 10.89 -9.51
C TYR A 152 -4.04 10.31 -9.82
N GLN A 153 -3.33 9.98 -8.77
CA GLN A 153 -2.10 9.23 -8.84
C GLN A 153 -2.23 8.13 -7.81
N LEU A 154 -2.18 6.89 -8.29
CA LEU A 154 -2.10 5.74 -7.39
C LEU A 154 -0.96 5.96 -6.40
N PRO A 155 -1.15 5.61 -5.12
CA PRO A 155 -0.06 5.62 -4.15
C PRO A 155 1.11 4.84 -4.75
N LYS A 156 2.28 5.48 -4.82
CA LYS A 156 3.50 4.73 -5.12
C LYS A 156 3.70 3.71 -4.00
N LYS A 157 4.03 2.48 -4.38
CA LYS A 157 4.25 1.36 -3.46
C LYS A 157 5.14 1.79 -2.29
N PRO A 158 4.68 1.72 -1.04
CA PRO A 158 5.47 1.03 -0.03
C PRO A 158 5.62 -0.43 -0.46
N PHE A 159 6.82 -0.97 -0.30
CA PHE A 159 7.05 -2.38 -0.56
C PHE A 159 6.45 -3.20 0.56
N TYR A 160 5.78 -4.29 0.20
CA TYR A 160 5.12 -5.19 1.12
C TYR A 160 5.58 -6.62 0.85
N SER A 161 5.76 -7.39 1.92
CA SER A 161 5.86 -8.84 1.90
C SER A 161 4.62 -9.42 2.55
N CYS A 162 4.13 -10.56 2.06
CA CYS A 162 3.10 -11.32 2.74
C CYS A 162 3.66 -12.68 3.13
N THR A 163 3.44 -13.09 4.37
CA THR A 163 3.65 -14.48 4.78
C THR A 163 2.29 -15.13 4.97
N THR A 164 2.20 -16.38 4.54
CA THR A 164 1.03 -17.23 4.77
C THR A 164 1.50 -18.47 5.49
N ASP A 165 0.68 -18.94 6.42
CA ASP A 165 1.01 -20.11 7.20
C ASP A 165 -0.25 -20.89 7.52
N LEU A 166 -0.12 -22.22 7.55
CA LEU A 166 -1.22 -23.15 7.77
C LEU A 166 -0.95 -23.93 9.05
N TRP A 167 -1.96 -24.06 9.89
CA TRP A 167 -1.85 -24.85 11.12
C TRP A 167 -3.16 -25.54 11.47
N THR A 168 -3.05 -26.63 12.20
CA THR A 168 -4.20 -27.29 12.80
C THR A 168 -4.29 -26.87 14.27
N SER A 169 -5.45 -26.36 14.66
CA SER A 169 -5.73 -25.98 16.04
C SER A 169 -5.87 -27.21 16.94
N ARG A 170 -5.90 -26.97 18.25
CA ARG A 170 -6.15 -28.03 19.25
C ARG A 170 -7.56 -28.63 19.16
N ALA A 171 -8.48 -27.97 18.48
CA ALA A 171 -9.83 -28.46 18.21
C ALA A 171 -9.93 -29.18 16.85
N ALA A 172 -8.78 -29.46 16.21
CA ALA A 172 -8.64 -30.05 14.88
C ALA A 172 -9.11 -29.18 13.70
N ASP A 173 -9.54 -27.95 13.94
CA ASP A 173 -9.80 -27.00 12.85
C ASP A 173 -8.47 -26.55 12.23
N THR A 174 -8.30 -26.70 10.92
CA THR A 174 -7.16 -26.12 10.20
C THR A 174 -7.44 -24.65 9.96
N PHE A 175 -6.43 -23.80 10.09
CA PHE A 175 -6.50 -22.39 9.79
C PHE A 175 -5.33 -21.99 8.91
N MET A 176 -5.54 -20.94 8.12
CA MET A 176 -4.52 -20.26 7.34
C MET A 176 -4.54 -18.80 7.76
N SER A 177 -3.37 -18.22 8.01
CA SER A 177 -3.26 -16.81 8.33
C SER A 177 -2.43 -16.09 7.30
N VAL A 178 -2.72 -14.81 7.13
CA VAL A 178 -1.98 -13.93 6.23
C VAL A 178 -1.45 -12.75 7.03
N THR A 179 -0.13 -12.57 7.02
CA THR A 179 0.56 -11.45 7.66
C THR A 179 1.22 -10.58 6.62
N LEU A 180 0.96 -9.28 6.66
CA LEU A 180 1.58 -8.26 5.81
C LEU A 180 2.74 -7.60 6.55
N GLN A 181 3.89 -7.53 5.91
CA GLN A 181 5.09 -6.88 6.43
C GLN A 181 5.56 -5.77 5.51
N TYR A 182 5.97 -4.64 6.08
CA TYR A 182 6.55 -3.52 5.31
C TYR A 182 7.42 -2.63 6.19
N ILE A 183 8.31 -1.86 5.56
CA ILE A 183 9.09 -0.83 6.26
C ILE A 183 8.39 0.52 6.11
N SER A 184 8.01 1.12 7.24
CA SER A 184 7.33 2.41 7.32
C SER A 184 8.22 3.56 6.85
N LYS A 185 7.65 4.73 6.57
CA LYS A 185 8.45 5.93 6.24
C LYS A 185 9.40 6.35 7.36
N SER A 186 9.08 6.04 8.61
CA SER A 186 9.95 6.27 9.78
C SER A 186 11.11 5.27 9.90
N TRP A 187 11.22 4.32 8.95
CA TRP A 187 12.17 3.21 8.93
C TRP A 187 11.95 2.19 10.04
N GLU A 188 10.67 1.89 10.31
CA GLU A 188 10.30 0.85 11.27
C GLU A 188 9.67 -0.31 10.52
N LEU A 189 10.09 -1.54 10.83
CA LEU A 189 9.43 -2.73 10.33
C LEU A 189 8.05 -2.86 10.98
N GLN A 190 7.04 -3.08 10.15
CA GLN A 190 5.64 -3.21 10.56
C GLN A 190 5.16 -4.61 10.16
N SER A 191 4.42 -5.27 11.04
CA SER A 191 3.83 -6.59 10.83
C SER A 191 2.34 -6.50 11.16
N TRP A 192 1.47 -6.78 10.19
CA TRP A 192 0.03 -6.64 10.31
C TRP A 192 -0.65 -7.97 9.99
N CYS A 193 -1.43 -8.48 10.93
CA CYS A 193 -2.34 -9.59 10.65
C CYS A 193 -3.45 -9.08 9.72
N LEU A 194 -3.56 -9.64 8.52
CA LEU A 194 -4.63 -9.32 7.58
C LEU A 194 -5.87 -10.22 7.79
N GLY A 195 -5.66 -11.44 8.26
CA GLY A 195 -6.75 -12.37 8.56
C GLY A 195 -6.26 -13.76 8.91
N CYS A 196 -7.17 -14.53 9.49
CA CYS A 196 -7.05 -15.92 9.89
C CYS A 196 -8.31 -16.67 9.46
N CYS A 197 -8.24 -17.46 8.38
CA CYS A 197 -9.36 -18.24 7.87
C CYS A 197 -9.23 -19.73 8.23
N GLY A 198 -10.31 -20.34 8.72
CA GLY A 198 -10.42 -21.79 8.88
C GLY A 198 -10.59 -22.51 7.53
N LEU A 199 -9.87 -23.62 7.35
CA LEU A 199 -9.94 -24.56 6.25
C LEU A 199 -10.54 -25.87 6.81
N ASN A 200 -11.83 -26.12 6.59
CA ASN A 200 -12.51 -27.26 7.21
C ASN A 200 -12.03 -28.61 6.64
N THR A 201 -11.63 -29.54 7.53
CA THR A 201 -11.91 -30.97 7.45
C THR A 201 -11.76 -31.58 8.86
N ASP A 202 -12.79 -32.30 9.31
CA ASP A 202 -12.87 -32.93 10.64
C ASP A 202 -11.88 -34.09 10.76
N HIS A 203 -11.03 -34.13 11.80
CA HIS A 203 -10.60 -35.37 12.49
C HIS A 203 -10.02 -35.04 13.88
N THR A 204 -10.58 -35.66 14.91
CA THR A 204 -10.38 -35.36 16.35
C THR A 204 -9.00 -35.73 16.93
N THR A 205 -8.43 -34.84 17.75
CA THR A 205 -7.50 -35.18 18.83
C THR A 205 -7.71 -34.28 20.06
N ASP A 206 -7.35 -34.81 21.24
CA ASP A 206 -7.72 -34.35 22.57
C ASP A 206 -6.54 -33.61 23.25
N LEU A 207 -6.77 -32.48 23.95
CA LEU A 207 -5.69 -31.72 24.63
C LEU A 207 -6.14 -30.94 25.87
N SER A 208 -5.26 -30.88 26.89
CA SER A 208 -5.35 -29.99 28.06
C SER A 208 -3.98 -29.44 28.53
N SER A 209 -3.94 -28.18 28.97
CA SER A 209 -2.80 -27.46 29.60
C SER A 209 -3.21 -26.87 30.96
N PRO A 210 -2.33 -26.37 31.86
CA PRO A 210 -0.90 -26.60 32.08
C PRO A 210 -0.55 -27.10 33.51
N ASP A 211 0.48 -27.93 33.59
CA ASP A 211 1.58 -27.97 34.57
C ASP A 211 2.83 -28.28 33.71
N HIS A 212 4.06 -28.31 34.23
CA HIS A 212 5.25 -28.67 33.44
C HIS A 212 5.14 -30.13 32.91
N LYS A 213 4.39 -30.33 31.83
CA LYS A 213 4.10 -31.62 31.21
C LYS A 213 5.17 -31.97 30.19
N LEU A 214 5.36 -33.26 29.96
CA LEU A 214 6.09 -33.73 28.79
C LEU A 214 5.46 -33.18 27.51
N ILE A 215 6.31 -32.84 26.55
CA ILE A 215 5.92 -32.33 25.23
C ILE A 215 5.88 -33.53 24.28
N HIS A 216 4.85 -33.60 23.44
CA HIS A 216 4.79 -34.60 22.39
C HIS A 216 5.43 -34.05 21.12
N ASP A 217 6.18 -34.90 20.42
CA ASP A 217 6.61 -34.64 19.06
C ASP A 217 5.39 -34.52 18.14
N GLU A 218 5.34 -33.44 17.38
CA GLU A 218 4.24 -33.11 16.48
C GLU A 218 4.84 -32.81 15.11
N PRO A 219 4.77 -33.74 14.14
CA PRO A 219 5.48 -33.63 12.86
C PRO A 219 5.18 -32.36 12.06
N THR A 220 4.04 -31.71 12.31
CA THR A 220 3.67 -30.44 11.66
C THR A 220 4.29 -29.21 12.33
N ARG A 221 5.03 -29.37 13.43
CA ARG A 221 5.75 -28.33 14.16
C ARG A 221 7.25 -28.63 14.14
N TRP A 222 7.96 -27.85 13.34
CA TRP A 222 9.41 -27.91 13.14
C TRP A 222 10.30 -28.12 14.38
N ASN A 223 10.04 -27.45 15.51
CA ASN A 223 10.87 -27.57 16.72
C ASN A 223 10.40 -28.65 17.71
N SER A 224 9.28 -29.33 17.44
CA SER A 224 8.63 -30.19 18.45
C SER A 224 9.48 -31.39 18.88
N SER A 225 10.28 -31.97 17.98
CA SER A 225 11.18 -33.07 18.33
C SER A 225 12.29 -32.60 19.27
N TYR A 226 12.86 -31.42 19.03
CA TYR A 226 13.85 -30.81 19.94
C TYR A 226 13.21 -30.51 21.30
N ASP A 227 12.08 -29.81 21.32
CA ASP A 227 11.35 -29.44 22.54
C ASP A 227 10.97 -30.68 23.38
N MET A 228 10.56 -31.78 22.72
CA MET A 228 10.25 -33.05 23.38
C MET A 228 11.49 -33.63 24.06
N VAL A 229 12.61 -33.72 23.34
CA VAL A 229 13.84 -34.33 23.86
C VAL A 229 14.40 -33.48 25.00
N GLU A 230 14.49 -32.17 24.83
CA GLU A 230 14.94 -31.22 25.86
C GLU A 230 14.10 -31.36 27.13
N ARG A 231 12.76 -31.38 26.98
CA ARG A 231 11.83 -31.53 28.11
C ARG A 231 11.98 -32.88 28.79
N PHE A 232 12.16 -33.95 28.03
CA PHE A 232 12.36 -35.28 28.60
C PHE A 232 13.65 -35.35 29.41
N LEU A 233 14.76 -34.82 28.89
CA LEU A 233 16.04 -34.80 29.59
C LEU A 233 15.96 -34.00 30.90
N GLU A 234 15.30 -32.83 30.89
CA GLU A 234 15.05 -32.03 32.09
C GLU A 234 14.23 -32.82 33.14
N GLN A 235 13.23 -33.58 32.70
CA GLN A 235 12.32 -34.31 33.58
C GLN A 235 12.71 -35.77 33.83
N GLN A 236 13.89 -36.20 33.35
CA GLN A 236 14.31 -37.61 33.35
C GLN A 236 14.13 -38.27 34.72
N GLN A 237 14.58 -37.60 35.79
CA GLN A 237 14.50 -38.14 37.15
C GLN A 237 13.05 -38.37 37.61
N VAL A 238 12.16 -37.43 37.28
CA VAL A 238 10.72 -37.50 37.64
C VAL A 238 10.04 -38.60 36.83
N VAL A 239 10.32 -38.70 35.53
CA VAL A 239 9.79 -39.75 34.67
C VAL A 239 10.22 -41.14 35.16
N CYS A 240 11.50 -41.32 35.46
CA CYS A 240 12.03 -42.57 36.01
C CYS A 240 11.38 -42.92 37.37
N ALA A 241 11.17 -41.94 38.25
CA ALA A 241 10.49 -42.17 39.53
C ALA A 241 9.05 -42.67 39.34
N VAL A 242 8.28 -42.05 38.45
CA VAL A 242 6.90 -42.46 38.13
C VAL A 242 6.86 -43.86 37.51
N LEU A 243 7.78 -44.16 36.60
CA LEU A 243 7.87 -45.49 35.98
C LEU A 243 8.30 -46.55 36.99
N ALA A 244 9.11 -46.21 37.99
CA ALA A 244 9.56 -47.14 39.02
C ALA A 244 8.39 -47.63 39.92
N GLU A 245 7.38 -46.79 40.15
CA GLU A 245 6.20 -47.12 40.96
C GLU A 245 5.32 -48.22 40.34
N ASP A 246 5.24 -48.31 39.01
CA ASP A 246 4.42 -49.30 38.30
C ASP A 246 5.29 -50.34 37.58
N ARG A 247 5.46 -51.50 38.22
CA ARG A 247 6.23 -52.63 37.67
C ARG A 247 5.77 -53.09 36.28
N LYS A 248 4.49 -52.89 35.93
CA LYS A 248 4.00 -53.26 34.60
C LYS A 248 4.58 -52.36 33.50
N LYS A 249 5.06 -51.16 33.84
CA LYS A 249 5.62 -50.17 32.92
C LYS A 249 7.15 -50.12 32.91
N TRP A 250 7.83 -50.98 33.67
CA TRP A 250 9.30 -51.01 33.72
C TRP A 250 9.96 -51.25 32.36
N TYR A 251 9.26 -51.87 31.40
CA TYR A 251 9.76 -52.02 30.03
C TYR A 251 9.94 -50.67 29.29
N LEU A 252 9.35 -49.58 29.79
CA LEU A 252 9.51 -48.21 29.29
C LEU A 252 10.64 -47.44 29.98
N MET A 253 11.30 -48.04 30.99
CA MET A 253 12.39 -47.37 31.71
C MET A 253 13.54 -47.07 30.73
N PRO A 254 13.93 -45.80 30.57
CA PRO A 254 15.02 -45.45 29.68
C PRO A 254 16.32 -46.06 30.19
N LYS A 255 17.09 -46.66 29.28
CA LYS A 255 18.43 -47.15 29.58
C LYS A 255 19.42 -46.00 29.49
N ASP A 256 20.58 -46.14 30.14
CA ASP A 256 21.66 -45.15 30.02
C ASP A 256 22.06 -44.91 28.56
N SER A 257 22.03 -45.96 27.72
CA SER A 257 22.25 -45.83 26.27
C SER A 257 21.21 -44.95 25.58
N ASP A 258 19.94 -45.04 25.99
CA ASP A 258 18.85 -44.24 25.42
C ASP A 258 19.04 -42.77 25.81
N ILE A 259 19.44 -42.51 27.05
CA ILE A 259 19.75 -41.16 27.54
C ILE A 259 20.92 -40.55 26.76
N THR A 260 22.02 -41.30 26.57
CA THR A 260 23.16 -40.82 25.78
C THR A 260 22.79 -40.50 24.33
N VAL A 261 21.90 -41.29 23.72
CA VAL A 261 21.37 -41.01 22.38
C VAL A 261 20.57 -39.70 22.38
N LEU A 262 19.68 -39.51 23.36
CA LEU A 262 18.87 -38.31 23.47
C LEU A 262 19.71 -37.05 23.75
N GLU A 263 20.73 -37.14 24.60
CA GLU A 263 21.71 -36.06 24.82
C GLU A 263 22.45 -35.69 23.53
N THR A 264 22.85 -36.69 22.74
CA THR A 264 23.49 -36.47 21.43
C THR A 264 22.55 -35.77 20.46
N VAL A 265 21.30 -36.25 20.35
CA VAL A 265 20.27 -35.65 19.48
C VAL A 265 20.00 -34.21 19.91
N ASN A 266 19.86 -33.96 21.21
CA ASN A 266 19.62 -32.62 21.75
C ASN A 266 20.75 -31.66 21.38
N ALA A 267 22.00 -32.08 21.59
CA ALA A 267 23.18 -31.25 21.29
C ALA A 267 23.32 -30.91 19.80
N VAL A 268 22.98 -31.83 18.90
CA VAL A 268 23.02 -31.57 17.44
C VAL A 268 21.87 -30.65 17.01
N LEU A 269 20.69 -30.77 17.62
CA LEU A 269 19.50 -29.99 17.24
C LEU A 269 19.43 -28.60 17.90
N GLU A 270 20.08 -28.38 19.04
CA GLU A 270 20.05 -27.10 19.78
C GLU A 270 20.45 -25.87 18.92
N PRO A 271 21.55 -25.89 18.13
CA PRO A 271 21.90 -24.76 17.27
C PRO A 271 20.83 -24.47 16.20
N LEU A 272 20.18 -25.51 15.68
CA LEU A 272 19.11 -25.39 14.69
C LEU A 272 17.87 -24.75 15.30
N SER A 273 17.50 -25.16 16.52
CA SER A 273 16.40 -24.56 17.28
C SER A 273 16.65 -23.07 17.56
N THR A 274 17.85 -22.73 18.03
CA THR A 274 18.25 -21.34 18.30
C THR A 274 18.21 -20.47 17.04
N PHE A 275 18.71 -20.99 15.91
CA PHE A 275 18.65 -20.30 14.62
C PHE A 275 17.22 -20.06 14.16
N THR A 276 16.39 -21.09 14.30
CA THR A 276 14.99 -21.09 13.94
C THR A 276 14.21 -20.01 14.71
N ASP A 277 14.50 -19.87 16.00
CA ASP A 277 13.97 -18.81 16.84
C ASP A 277 14.45 -17.42 16.41
N ALA A 278 15.74 -17.28 16.06
CA ALA A 278 16.30 -16.02 15.59
C ALA A 278 15.63 -15.54 14.28
N LEU A 279 15.39 -16.45 13.32
CA LEU A 279 14.68 -16.11 12.08
C LEU A 279 13.18 -15.89 12.27
N SER A 280 12.60 -16.31 13.39
CA SER A 280 11.21 -16.10 13.76
C SER A 280 10.94 -14.71 14.37
N GLY A 281 11.93 -13.82 14.34
CA GLY A 281 11.80 -12.42 14.72
C GLY A 281 10.90 -11.61 13.77
N GLU A 282 10.05 -10.74 14.34
CA GLU A 282 9.15 -9.85 13.57
C GLU A 282 9.50 -8.36 13.70
N LYS A 283 10.36 -8.02 14.66
CA LYS A 283 10.71 -6.63 14.99
C LYS A 283 11.99 -6.16 14.31
N HIS A 284 12.69 -7.07 13.64
CA HIS A 284 13.94 -6.82 12.95
C HIS A 284 13.94 -7.56 11.61
N THR A 285 14.86 -7.18 10.73
CA THR A 285 14.99 -7.75 9.39
C THR A 285 15.59 -9.16 9.49
N THR A 286 14.89 -10.17 8.96
CA THR A 286 15.32 -11.59 9.10
C THR A 286 15.86 -12.18 7.80
N LEU A 287 15.36 -11.77 6.62
CA LEU A 287 15.82 -12.33 5.34
C LEU A 287 17.33 -12.11 5.11
N SER A 288 17.85 -10.93 5.46
CA SER A 288 19.28 -10.62 5.29
C SER A 288 20.20 -11.45 6.18
N SER A 289 19.67 -11.99 7.28
CA SER A 289 20.42 -12.80 8.25
C SER A 289 20.50 -14.28 7.85
N VAL A 290 19.73 -14.73 6.84
CA VAL A 290 19.69 -16.15 6.43
C VAL A 290 21.06 -16.65 5.99
N LEU A 291 21.79 -15.93 5.12
CA LEU A 291 23.11 -16.37 4.67
C LEU A 291 24.17 -16.39 5.80
N PRO A 292 24.34 -15.32 6.61
CA PRO A 292 25.24 -15.37 7.76
C PRO A 292 24.96 -16.53 8.71
N LEU A 293 23.69 -16.81 8.97
CA LEU A 293 23.29 -17.84 9.90
C LEU A 293 23.40 -19.26 9.29
N LEU A 294 23.12 -19.44 7.99
CA LEU A 294 23.41 -20.70 7.30
C LEU A 294 24.90 -21.03 7.36
N TRP A 295 25.77 -20.03 7.15
CA TRP A 295 27.21 -20.20 7.32
C TRP A 295 27.54 -20.63 8.75
N LYS A 296 26.94 -19.99 9.76
CA LYS A 296 27.16 -20.33 11.17
C LYS A 296 26.67 -21.73 11.54
N ILE A 297 25.51 -22.15 11.02
CA ILE A 297 24.98 -23.50 11.22
C ILE A 297 25.93 -24.54 10.63
N CYS A 298 26.38 -24.36 9.39
CA CYS A 298 27.33 -25.26 8.76
C CYS A 298 28.66 -25.33 9.54
N GLU A 299 29.08 -24.23 10.16
CA GLU A 299 30.24 -24.22 11.07
C GLU A 299 29.96 -25.05 12.34
N CYS A 300 28.80 -24.88 12.99
CA CYS A 300 28.38 -25.66 14.16
C CYS A 300 28.17 -27.15 13.87
N LEU A 301 27.78 -27.48 12.63
CA LEU A 301 27.61 -28.87 12.17
C LEU A 301 28.90 -29.47 11.60
N SER A 302 30.04 -28.80 11.74
CA SER A 302 31.33 -29.38 11.36
C SER A 302 31.73 -30.53 12.31
N HIS A 303 32.53 -31.46 11.80
CA HIS A 303 32.95 -32.63 12.57
C HIS A 303 33.98 -32.25 13.62
N GLU A 304 33.70 -32.64 14.86
CA GLU A 304 34.62 -32.52 15.97
C GLU A 304 35.20 -33.89 16.33
N GLN A 305 36.42 -33.92 16.88
CA GLN A 305 37.06 -35.17 17.29
C GLN A 305 36.32 -35.86 18.45
N SER A 306 35.54 -35.09 19.22
CA SER A 306 34.69 -35.55 20.31
C SER A 306 33.34 -36.11 19.87
N ASP A 307 32.97 -35.96 18.59
CA ASP A 307 31.65 -36.37 18.12
C ASP A 307 31.49 -37.90 18.15
N SER A 308 30.32 -38.36 18.61
CA SER A 308 29.92 -39.75 18.46
C SER A 308 29.60 -40.06 16.98
N ALA A 309 29.62 -41.34 16.60
CA ALA A 309 29.28 -41.75 15.24
C ALA A 309 27.87 -41.28 14.82
N LEU A 310 26.91 -41.29 15.75
CA LEU A 310 25.57 -40.76 15.54
C LEU A 310 25.60 -39.25 15.29
N ALA A 311 26.36 -38.48 16.08
CA ALA A 311 26.45 -37.03 15.91
C ALA A 311 27.04 -36.66 14.55
N GLN A 312 28.09 -37.38 14.12
CA GLN A 312 28.70 -37.20 12.79
C GLN A 312 27.70 -37.46 11.68
N GLU A 313 27.00 -38.61 11.70
CA GLU A 313 26.00 -38.95 10.69
C GLU A 313 24.86 -37.93 10.62
N MET A 314 24.36 -37.47 11.77
CA MET A 314 23.32 -36.43 11.82
C MET A 314 23.83 -35.11 11.24
N LYS A 315 25.01 -34.65 11.66
CA LYS A 315 25.64 -33.42 11.18
C LYS A 315 25.85 -33.43 9.67
N GLU A 316 26.35 -34.54 9.12
CA GLU A 316 26.50 -34.74 7.67
C GLU A 316 25.16 -34.62 6.94
N LYS A 317 24.15 -35.39 7.38
CA LYS A 317 22.83 -35.44 6.72
C LYS A 317 22.12 -34.10 6.75
N ILE A 318 22.18 -33.38 7.87
CA ILE A 318 21.58 -32.05 8.01
C ILE A 318 22.29 -31.07 7.08
N THR A 319 23.62 -31.10 7.04
CA THR A 319 24.42 -30.22 6.17
C THR A 319 24.13 -30.46 4.69
N GLU A 320 24.10 -31.72 4.25
CA GLU A 320 23.73 -32.11 2.89
C GLU A 320 22.34 -31.60 2.51
N TYR A 321 21.36 -31.77 3.41
CA TYR A 321 19.98 -31.33 3.18
C TYR A 321 19.87 -29.81 3.06
N LEU A 322 20.55 -29.05 3.94
CA LEU A 322 20.56 -27.60 3.90
C LEU A 322 21.20 -27.09 2.60
N GLN A 323 22.36 -27.64 2.21
CA GLN A 323 23.01 -27.25 0.95
C GLN A 323 22.10 -27.49 -0.25
N TYR A 324 21.49 -28.67 -0.33
CA TYR A 324 20.54 -29.02 -1.38
C TYR A 324 19.33 -28.06 -1.41
N ARG A 325 18.75 -27.75 -0.24
CA ARG A 325 17.52 -26.94 -0.16
C ARG A 325 17.73 -25.48 -0.58
N TYR A 326 18.94 -24.97 -0.40
CA TYR A 326 19.35 -23.59 -0.72
C TYR A 326 20.12 -23.46 -2.03
N ASP A 327 20.28 -24.52 -2.83
CA ASP A 327 21.03 -24.49 -4.10
C ASP A 327 20.29 -23.77 -5.25
N ASP A 328 19.02 -23.42 -5.06
CA ASP A 328 18.23 -22.72 -6.09
C ASP A 328 18.80 -21.32 -6.40
N LEU A 329 19.07 -21.05 -7.68
CA LEU A 329 19.71 -19.81 -8.13
C LEU A 329 18.86 -18.57 -7.85
N GLN A 330 17.54 -18.64 -7.98
CA GLN A 330 16.66 -17.49 -7.73
C GLN A 330 16.60 -17.16 -6.24
N LEU A 331 16.53 -18.19 -5.40
CA LEU A 331 16.64 -18.06 -3.96
C LEU A 331 18.00 -17.48 -3.56
N GLN A 332 19.09 -18.01 -4.10
CA GLN A 332 20.44 -17.49 -3.85
C GLN A 332 20.57 -16.02 -4.23
N LEU A 333 20.05 -15.62 -5.40
CA LEU A 333 20.05 -14.22 -5.82
C LEU A 333 19.23 -13.33 -4.88
N LEU A 334 18.06 -13.78 -4.43
CA LEU A 334 17.21 -13.07 -3.47
C LEU A 334 17.92 -12.89 -2.12
N LEU A 335 18.48 -13.97 -1.58
CA LEU A 335 19.19 -13.97 -0.30
C LEU A 335 20.44 -13.08 -0.36
N ASN A 336 21.26 -13.22 -1.41
CA ASN A 336 22.43 -12.37 -1.62
C ASN A 336 22.03 -10.90 -1.79
N THR A 337 20.90 -10.60 -2.44
CA THR A 337 20.40 -9.22 -2.56
C THR A 337 20.03 -8.64 -1.20
N ALA A 338 19.28 -9.39 -0.39
CA ALA A 338 18.90 -8.95 0.96
C ALA A 338 20.13 -8.77 1.87
N THR A 339 21.05 -9.74 1.88
CA THR A 339 22.30 -9.67 2.66
C THR A 339 23.22 -8.56 2.18
N TYR A 340 23.30 -8.28 0.88
CA TYR A 340 24.07 -7.15 0.33
C TYR A 340 23.51 -5.79 0.76
N LEU A 341 22.17 -5.66 0.84
CA LEU A 341 21.52 -4.44 1.28
C LEU A 341 21.56 -4.25 2.81
N ASP A 342 22.00 -5.26 3.56
CA ASP A 342 22.21 -5.16 5.00
C ASP A 342 23.63 -4.66 5.30
N PRO A 343 23.79 -3.46 5.89
CA PRO A 343 25.10 -2.87 6.11
C PRO A 343 25.97 -3.65 7.11
N ARG A 344 25.38 -4.60 7.86
CA ARG A 344 26.11 -5.50 8.77
C ARG A 344 26.84 -6.62 8.02
N PHE A 345 26.37 -7.01 6.84
CA PHE A 345 26.80 -8.23 6.16
C PHE A 345 27.29 -8.05 4.71
N LYS A 346 27.15 -6.83 4.17
CA LYS A 346 27.36 -6.49 2.76
C LYS A 346 28.69 -6.98 2.15
N ASN A 347 29.75 -7.16 2.95
CA ASN A 347 31.04 -7.63 2.45
C ASN A 347 31.34 -9.08 2.79
N SER A 348 30.94 -9.54 3.97
CA SER A 348 31.36 -10.83 4.55
C SER A 348 30.59 -12.05 4.02
N PHE A 349 29.29 -11.93 3.70
CA PHE A 349 28.41 -13.09 3.44
C PHE A 349 27.77 -13.09 2.05
N VAL A 350 28.20 -12.21 1.15
CA VAL A 350 27.64 -12.07 -0.20
C VAL A 350 28.60 -12.69 -1.21
N SER A 351 28.18 -13.78 -1.85
CA SER A 351 28.94 -14.49 -2.88
C SER A 351 28.66 -13.95 -4.29
N LEU A 352 27.40 -13.57 -4.59
CA LEU A 352 26.94 -13.17 -5.92
C LEU A 352 26.90 -11.63 -6.10
N LYS A 353 27.93 -10.92 -5.65
CA LYS A 353 27.91 -9.43 -5.61
C LYS A 353 27.63 -8.78 -6.97
N ASP A 354 28.23 -9.31 -8.03
CA ASP A 354 28.09 -8.72 -9.37
C ASP A 354 26.71 -9.03 -9.98
N ASP A 355 26.19 -10.24 -9.78
CA ASP A 355 24.84 -10.61 -10.22
C ASP A 355 23.76 -9.81 -9.47
N VAL A 356 23.95 -9.58 -8.17
CA VAL A 356 23.06 -8.70 -7.37
C VAL A 356 23.04 -7.29 -7.94
N LYS A 357 24.22 -6.69 -8.21
CA LYS A 357 24.30 -5.35 -8.78
C LYS A 357 23.62 -5.29 -10.15
N GLN A 358 23.87 -6.28 -11.00
CA GLN A 358 23.26 -6.37 -12.33
C GLN A 358 21.74 -6.49 -12.24
N SER A 359 21.23 -7.36 -11.36
CA SER A 359 19.79 -7.53 -11.13
C SER A 359 19.11 -6.25 -10.67
N LEU A 360 19.74 -5.49 -9.76
CA LEU A 360 19.21 -4.20 -9.29
C LEU A 360 19.22 -3.13 -10.38
N VAL A 361 20.25 -3.10 -11.23
CA VAL A 361 20.32 -2.20 -12.40
C VAL A 361 19.21 -2.54 -13.40
N ASP A 362 19.02 -3.82 -13.69
CA ASP A 362 17.98 -4.29 -14.59
C ASP A 362 16.59 -3.94 -14.04
N GLU A 363 16.35 -4.15 -12.74
CA GLU A 363 15.09 -3.79 -12.10
C GLU A 363 14.80 -2.28 -12.17
N SER A 364 15.83 -1.44 -11.96
CA SER A 364 15.73 0.03 -12.11
C SER A 364 15.43 0.44 -13.55
N GLY A 365 16.03 -0.25 -14.53
CA GLY A 365 15.83 -0.04 -15.96
C GLY A 365 14.41 -0.37 -16.44
N HIS A 366 13.85 -1.51 -16.00
CA HIS A 366 12.50 -1.96 -16.39
C HIS A 366 11.40 -1.01 -15.92
N GLN A 367 11.54 -0.41 -14.72
CA GLN A 367 10.58 0.59 -14.23
C GLN A 367 10.56 1.89 -15.05
N LYS A 368 11.66 2.21 -15.76
CA LYS A 368 11.80 3.44 -16.56
C LYS A 368 11.48 3.22 -18.04
N LYS A 369 11.85 2.07 -18.62
CA LYS A 369 11.55 1.69 -20.01
C LYS A 369 10.04 1.70 -20.30
N SER A 370 9.25 1.13 -19.38
CA SER A 370 7.79 1.16 -19.45
C SER A 370 7.19 2.59 -19.45
N LYS A 371 7.87 3.57 -18.83
CA LYS A 371 7.43 4.98 -18.82
C LYS A 371 7.93 5.77 -20.03
N SER A 372 9.14 5.48 -20.53
CA SER A 372 9.70 6.14 -21.72
C SER A 372 8.98 5.69 -22.99
N ASP A 373 8.69 4.40 -23.13
CA ASP A 373 8.01 3.83 -24.30
C ASP A 373 6.59 4.39 -24.43
N LEU A 374 5.89 4.56 -23.29
CA LEU A 374 4.59 5.21 -23.24
C LEU A 374 4.65 6.68 -23.67
N LYS A 375 5.69 7.41 -23.23
CA LYS A 375 5.90 8.83 -23.57
C LYS A 375 6.27 9.01 -25.05
N GLN A 376 7.06 8.10 -25.60
CA GLN A 376 7.47 8.09 -27.00
C GLN A 376 6.28 7.73 -27.91
N LEU A 377 5.49 6.72 -27.56
CA LEU A 377 4.24 6.37 -28.26
C LEU A 377 3.23 7.54 -28.23
N LEU A 378 3.08 8.22 -27.11
CA LEU A 378 2.21 9.40 -27.00
C LEU A 378 2.70 10.56 -27.88
N SER A 379 4.03 10.75 -28.01
CA SER A 379 4.60 11.77 -28.89
C SER A 379 4.40 11.45 -30.39
N THR A 380 4.41 10.17 -30.75
CA THR A 380 4.14 9.71 -32.12
C THR A 380 2.66 9.86 -32.48
N ILE A 381 1.75 9.65 -31.52
CA ILE A 381 0.30 9.82 -31.71
C ILE A 381 -0.09 11.31 -31.80
N GLN A 382 0.62 12.20 -31.10
CA GLN A 382 0.28 13.63 -31.03
C GLN A 382 0.75 14.48 -32.22
N GLY A 383 1.38 13.89 -33.26
CA GLY A 383 1.57 14.54 -34.57
C GLY A 383 1.98 16.02 -34.52
N GLY A 384 3.09 16.34 -33.87
CA GLY A 384 3.61 17.72 -33.76
C GLY A 384 4.82 17.96 -34.65
N LYS A 385 4.70 18.89 -35.61
CA LYS A 385 5.77 19.38 -36.50
C LYS A 385 7.04 19.75 -35.72
N LYS A 386 8.20 19.27 -36.19
CA LYS A 386 9.52 19.79 -35.83
C LYS A 386 9.69 21.20 -36.40
N GLU A 387 9.62 22.23 -35.57
CA GLU A 387 10.27 23.50 -35.85
C GLU A 387 11.70 23.46 -35.29
N LYS A 388 12.69 23.70 -36.18
CA LYS A 388 14.09 23.89 -35.82
C LYS A 388 14.24 25.27 -35.18
N GLY A 389 14.47 25.31 -33.87
CA GLY A 389 14.99 26.47 -33.17
C GLY A 389 16.27 26.08 -32.44
N GLU A 390 17.41 26.54 -32.95
CA GLU A 390 18.68 26.49 -32.23
C GLU A 390 18.64 27.48 -31.06
N THR A 391 18.84 26.99 -29.84
CA THR A 391 19.25 27.86 -28.73
C THR A 391 20.15 27.06 -27.80
N THR A 392 21.42 27.45 -27.81
CA THR A 392 22.50 27.00 -26.94
C THR A 392 22.24 27.42 -25.49
N SER A 393 22.15 26.46 -24.55
CA SER A 393 22.49 26.72 -23.13
C SER A 393 22.89 25.42 -22.41
N SER A 394 24.13 25.45 -21.88
CA SER A 394 24.84 24.57 -20.94
C SER A 394 24.41 23.10 -20.79
N SER A 395 25.25 22.22 -21.32
CA SER A 395 25.26 20.78 -21.03
C SER A 395 25.73 20.50 -19.59
N GLN A 396 24.80 20.43 -18.63
CA GLN A 396 24.99 19.52 -17.50
C GLN A 396 24.74 18.10 -18.03
N ALA A 397 25.77 17.26 -18.03
CA ALA A 397 25.62 15.86 -18.38
C ALA A 397 24.68 15.20 -17.37
N HIS A 398 23.42 15.04 -17.74
CA HIS A 398 22.47 14.26 -16.96
C HIS A 398 22.95 12.80 -17.04
N LEU A 399 23.61 12.32 -15.99
CA LEU A 399 24.02 10.93 -15.85
C LEU A 399 22.77 10.03 -15.99
N SER A 400 22.93 8.88 -16.63
CA SER A 400 21.82 7.95 -16.72
C SER A 400 21.51 7.42 -15.32
N ALA A 401 20.26 7.02 -15.09
CA ALA A 401 19.84 6.44 -13.81
C ALA A 401 20.68 5.23 -13.37
N SER A 402 21.15 4.46 -14.35
CA SER A 402 22.03 3.33 -14.15
C SER A 402 23.42 3.78 -13.71
N ASP A 403 23.92 4.91 -14.24
CA ASP A 403 25.19 5.50 -13.80
C ASP A 403 25.09 6.05 -12.37
N GLU A 404 23.96 6.67 -12.01
CA GLU A 404 23.70 7.11 -10.62
C GLU A 404 23.67 5.91 -9.65
N LEU A 405 23.00 4.81 -10.02
CA LEU A 405 22.95 3.60 -9.20
C LEU A 405 24.32 2.92 -9.08
N ASN A 406 25.10 2.90 -10.17
CA ASN A 406 26.47 2.40 -10.16
C ASN A 406 27.37 3.24 -9.23
N GLY A 407 27.15 4.56 -9.20
CA GLY A 407 27.77 5.44 -8.21
C GLY A 407 27.40 5.08 -6.77
N GLU A 408 26.13 4.79 -6.50
CA GLU A 408 25.67 4.35 -5.18
C GLU A 408 26.32 3.02 -4.75
N PHE A 409 26.50 2.05 -5.66
CA PHE A 409 27.20 0.80 -5.33
C PHE A 409 28.65 1.03 -4.89
N LEU A 410 29.37 1.94 -5.56
CA LEU A 410 30.75 2.28 -5.21
C LEU A 410 30.82 2.91 -3.81
N VAL A 411 29.95 3.87 -3.52
CA VAL A 411 29.88 4.52 -2.20
C VAL A 411 29.51 3.50 -1.13
N HIS A 412 28.46 2.71 -1.35
CA HIS A 412 27.99 1.70 -0.41
C HIS A 412 29.08 0.68 -0.03
N GLY A 413 29.87 0.24 -1.03
CA GLY A 413 30.98 -0.70 -0.82
C GLY A 413 32.16 -0.12 -0.03
N GLN A 414 32.38 1.19 -0.08
CA GLN A 414 33.46 1.88 0.66
C GLN A 414 33.08 2.22 2.11
N MET A 415 31.78 2.30 2.42
CA MET A 415 31.34 2.55 3.78
C MET A 415 31.69 1.36 4.69
N PRO A 416 32.04 1.59 5.98
CA PRO A 416 32.33 0.50 6.91
C PRO A 416 31.09 -0.38 7.15
N GLU A 417 31.32 -1.64 7.54
CA GLU A 417 30.25 -2.50 8.06
C GLU A 417 29.83 -2.00 9.45
N VAL A 418 28.56 -2.25 9.76
CA VAL A 418 27.94 -1.86 11.03
C VAL A 418 28.00 -3.04 11.99
N SER A 419 28.01 -2.78 13.30
CA SER A 419 27.97 -3.83 14.32
C SER A 419 26.76 -4.75 14.14
N ALA A 420 26.90 -6.03 14.48
CA ALA A 420 25.81 -7.01 14.44
C ALA A 420 24.63 -6.62 15.35
N GLU A 421 24.92 -5.90 16.43
CA GLU A 421 23.95 -5.45 17.46
C GLU A 421 23.13 -4.23 17.03
N ASP A 422 23.56 -3.49 16.01
CA ASP A 422 22.88 -2.28 15.58
C ASP A 422 21.72 -2.62 14.62
N ASP A 423 20.67 -1.80 14.66
CA ASP A 423 19.54 -1.93 13.74
C ASP A 423 19.90 -1.43 12.32
N PRO A 424 19.84 -2.30 11.30
CA PRO A 424 20.16 -1.89 9.92
C PRO A 424 19.18 -0.85 9.37
N LEU A 425 17.92 -0.82 9.82
CA LEU A 425 16.93 0.16 9.35
C LEU A 425 17.26 1.57 9.84
N SER A 426 17.76 1.68 11.07
CA SER A 426 18.26 2.94 11.63
C SER A 426 19.48 3.48 10.87
N TRP A 427 20.37 2.60 10.39
CA TRP A 427 21.46 2.99 9.52
C TRP A 427 20.97 3.54 8.18
N TRP A 428 20.02 2.84 7.54
CA TRP A 428 19.45 3.30 6.27
C TRP A 428 18.64 4.59 6.40
N LYS A 429 17.97 4.81 7.54
CA LYS A 429 17.32 6.08 7.85
C LYS A 429 18.27 7.26 7.80
N THR A 430 19.50 7.06 8.26
CA THR A 430 20.54 8.10 8.28
C THR A 430 21.17 8.29 6.89
N ASN A 431 21.31 7.20 6.11
CA ASN A 431 22.07 7.20 4.86
C ASN A 431 21.22 7.27 3.58
N MET A 432 19.88 7.29 3.69
CA MET A 432 18.98 7.36 2.53
C MET A 432 19.16 8.60 1.64
N GLY A 433 19.72 9.69 2.17
CA GLY A 433 20.05 10.88 1.36
C GLY A 433 21.27 10.66 0.46
N THR A 434 22.23 9.85 0.92
CA THR A 434 23.46 9.51 0.20
C THR A 434 23.24 8.38 -0.80
N LEU A 435 22.35 7.43 -0.46
CA LEU A 435 22.07 6.21 -1.23
C LEU A 435 20.56 6.13 -1.58
N PRO A 436 20.01 7.07 -2.37
CA PRO A 436 18.58 7.18 -2.57
C PRO A 436 17.96 5.97 -3.29
N GLN A 437 18.58 5.44 -4.34
CA GLN A 437 18.04 4.29 -5.07
C GLN A 437 18.19 2.99 -4.27
N LEU A 438 19.35 2.76 -3.66
CA LEU A 438 19.56 1.59 -2.80
C LEU A 438 18.62 1.60 -1.60
N SER A 439 18.32 2.75 -1.01
CA SER A 439 17.39 2.83 0.12
C SER A 439 15.97 2.39 -0.24
N GLU A 440 15.53 2.60 -1.49
CA GLU A 440 14.25 2.09 -1.98
C GLU A 440 14.30 0.56 -2.14
N PHE A 441 15.38 0.01 -2.69
CA PHE A 441 15.57 -1.44 -2.76
C PHE A 441 15.65 -2.09 -1.37
N THR A 442 16.32 -1.46 -0.41
CA THR A 442 16.37 -1.91 0.98
C THR A 442 14.97 -2.05 1.56
N ARG A 443 14.09 -1.05 1.33
CA ARG A 443 12.69 -1.14 1.78
C ARG A 443 11.95 -2.31 1.14
N LYS A 444 12.31 -2.70 -0.07
CA LYS A 444 11.74 -3.84 -0.80
C LYS A 444 12.19 -5.18 -0.24
N TYR A 445 13.49 -5.36 -0.06
CA TYR A 445 14.04 -6.68 0.25
C TYR A 445 14.12 -6.94 1.75
N LEU A 446 14.44 -5.93 2.58
CA LEU A 446 14.56 -6.12 4.03
C LEU A 446 13.21 -6.20 4.77
N CYS A 447 12.09 -5.90 4.10
CA CYS A 447 10.77 -6.11 4.69
C CYS A 447 10.26 -7.55 4.57
N ILE A 448 10.97 -8.40 3.85
CA ILE A 448 10.62 -9.81 3.66
C ILE A 448 11.06 -10.57 4.92
N ALA A 449 10.15 -11.30 5.56
CA ALA A 449 10.53 -12.24 6.61
C ALA A 449 11.13 -13.52 6.01
N ALA A 450 12.12 -14.05 6.72
CA ALA A 450 12.73 -15.34 6.40
C ALA A 450 11.80 -16.53 6.70
N SER A 451 10.88 -16.39 7.67
CA SER A 451 9.96 -17.45 8.09
C SER A 451 8.49 -17.00 8.06
N SER A 452 7.59 -17.98 8.01
CA SER A 452 6.15 -17.76 8.15
C SER A 452 5.71 -17.59 9.61
N CYS A 453 6.61 -17.73 10.59
CA CYS A 453 6.35 -17.90 12.02
C CYS A 453 5.77 -16.69 12.75
N SER A 454 5.76 -15.52 12.09
CA SER A 454 4.89 -14.41 12.52
C SER A 454 3.44 -14.87 12.70
N SER A 455 3.03 -15.83 11.88
CA SER A 455 1.75 -16.52 11.92
C SER A 455 1.64 -17.49 13.11
N GLU A 456 2.68 -18.28 13.42
CA GLU A 456 2.67 -19.21 14.55
C GLU A 456 2.31 -18.58 15.90
N ARG A 457 2.75 -17.34 16.14
CA ARG A 457 2.42 -16.60 17.35
C ARG A 457 0.96 -16.12 17.35
N MET A 458 0.40 -15.86 16.17
CA MET A 458 -1.05 -15.70 16.00
C MET A 458 -1.78 -16.98 16.40
N PHE A 459 -1.18 -18.16 16.20
CA PHE A 459 -1.81 -19.45 16.54
C PHE A 459 -1.84 -19.69 18.03
N ARG A 460 -0.82 -19.26 18.79
CA ARG A 460 -0.90 -19.27 20.27
C ARG A 460 -2.06 -18.40 20.74
N THR A 461 -2.19 -17.21 20.18
CA THR A 461 -3.27 -16.27 20.52
C THR A 461 -4.64 -16.84 20.14
N ALA A 462 -4.76 -17.36 18.91
CA ALA A 462 -5.95 -18.03 18.41
C ALA A 462 -6.28 -19.28 19.24
N GLY A 463 -5.31 -20.06 19.68
CA GLY A 463 -5.52 -21.22 20.55
C GLY A 463 -5.97 -20.87 21.98
N TYR A 464 -5.67 -19.67 22.47
CA TYR A 464 -6.29 -19.15 23.70
C TYR A 464 -7.73 -18.68 23.46
N ILE A 465 -8.02 -18.12 22.28
CA ILE A 465 -9.36 -17.65 21.90
C ILE A 465 -10.29 -18.85 21.63
N VAL A 466 -9.82 -19.80 20.80
CA VAL A 466 -10.42 -21.09 20.45
C VAL A 466 -9.91 -22.14 21.43
N SER A 467 -10.51 -22.15 22.62
CA SER A 467 -10.26 -23.18 23.63
C SER A 467 -11.41 -24.19 23.68
N PRO A 468 -11.22 -25.41 24.22
CA PRO A 468 -12.30 -26.39 24.40
C PRO A 468 -13.50 -25.87 25.20
N ARG A 469 -13.29 -24.85 26.05
CA ARG A 469 -14.36 -24.17 26.82
C ARG A 469 -15.07 -23.04 26.05
N ARG A 470 -14.56 -22.63 24.89
CA ARG A 470 -15.08 -21.57 24.02
C ARG A 470 -15.37 -22.06 22.59
N SER A 471 -15.74 -23.33 22.44
CA SER A 471 -16.02 -24.02 21.16
C SER A 471 -17.25 -23.53 20.39
N ARG A 472 -17.95 -22.49 20.87
CA ARG A 472 -19.14 -21.91 20.21
C ARG A 472 -18.86 -20.63 19.41
N LEU A 473 -17.60 -20.20 19.33
CA LEU A 473 -17.23 -19.06 18.50
C LEU A 473 -17.31 -19.46 17.02
N THR A 474 -17.98 -18.65 16.20
CA THR A 474 -17.95 -18.86 14.74
C THR A 474 -16.58 -18.47 14.20
N GLN A 475 -16.22 -19.03 13.05
CA GLN A 475 -14.98 -18.71 12.33
C GLN A 475 -14.77 -17.20 12.15
N GLU A 476 -15.82 -16.45 11.81
CA GLU A 476 -15.78 -14.99 11.69
C GLU A 476 -15.40 -14.30 13.01
N HIS A 477 -15.92 -14.78 14.14
CA HIS A 477 -15.59 -14.21 15.45
C HIS A 477 -14.16 -14.54 15.88
N VAL A 478 -13.64 -15.71 15.51
CA VAL A 478 -12.25 -16.08 15.75
C VAL A 478 -11.32 -15.15 14.96
N ASP A 479 -11.58 -14.96 13.67
CA ASP A 479 -10.81 -14.05 12.81
C ASP A 479 -10.81 -12.62 13.37
N MET A 480 -11.99 -12.09 13.71
CA MET A 480 -12.11 -10.76 14.32
C MET A 480 -11.30 -10.60 15.60
N LEU A 481 -11.35 -11.59 16.50
CA LEU A 481 -10.65 -11.53 17.79
C LEU A 481 -9.14 -11.66 17.63
N VAL A 482 -8.67 -12.53 16.73
CA VAL A 482 -7.24 -12.67 16.40
C VAL A 482 -6.73 -11.38 15.77
N PHE A 483 -7.43 -10.84 14.78
CA PHE A 483 -7.12 -9.57 14.14
C PHE A 483 -6.99 -8.43 15.16
N LEU A 484 -8.00 -8.27 16.01
CA LEU A 484 -8.02 -7.20 17.01
C LEU A 484 -6.88 -7.38 18.01
N SER A 485 -6.65 -8.60 18.50
CA SER A 485 -5.59 -8.92 19.45
C SER A 485 -4.20 -8.59 18.90
N GLN A 486 -3.89 -9.04 17.68
CA GLN A 486 -2.57 -8.86 17.07
C GLN A 486 -2.30 -7.41 16.71
N ASN A 487 -3.30 -6.70 16.21
CA ASN A 487 -3.15 -5.33 15.76
C ASN A 487 -3.35 -4.28 16.88
N LEU A 488 -3.72 -4.70 18.11
CA LEU A 488 -4.10 -3.80 19.20
C LEU A 488 -2.97 -2.82 19.59
N GLU A 489 -1.76 -3.31 19.80
CA GLU A 489 -0.63 -2.47 20.23
C GLU A 489 -0.21 -1.47 19.14
N MET A 490 -0.30 -1.87 17.87
CA MET A 490 -0.04 -0.96 16.74
C MET A 490 -1.13 0.09 16.57
N ALA A 491 -2.39 -0.31 16.75
CA ALA A 491 -3.52 0.61 16.77
C ALA A 491 -3.36 1.63 17.92
N LYS A 492 -2.96 1.19 19.11
CA LYS A 492 -2.66 2.06 20.26
C LYS A 492 -1.51 3.02 20.00
N LYS A 493 -0.38 2.57 19.41
CA LYS A 493 0.73 3.45 19.05
C LYS A 493 0.31 4.53 18.05
N SER A 494 -0.47 4.14 17.04
CA SER A 494 -1.04 5.07 16.06
C SER A 494 -2.04 6.07 16.68
N LEU A 495 -2.68 5.69 17.80
CA LEU A 495 -3.58 6.55 18.58
C LEU A 495 -2.81 7.59 19.42
N THR A 496 -1.63 7.24 19.93
CA THR A 496 -0.82 8.12 20.80
C THR A 496 0.04 9.13 20.03
N GLU A 497 0.43 8.83 18.79
CA GLU A 497 1.20 9.75 17.93
C GLU A 497 0.30 10.81 17.26
N ASN A 498 -0.31 11.68 18.06
CA ASN A 498 -0.84 13.01 17.69
C ASN A 498 -1.57 13.15 16.32
N CYS A 499 -2.34 12.14 15.92
CA CYS A 499 -3.28 12.26 14.81
C CYS A 499 -4.53 13.01 15.31
N ARG A 500 -4.59 14.33 15.07
CA ARG A 500 -5.80 15.15 15.27
C ARG A 500 -7.05 14.43 14.76
N GLY A 501 -7.84 13.88 15.68
CA GLY A 501 -9.31 13.74 15.66
C GLY A 501 -10.06 13.07 14.51
N GLN A 502 -9.45 12.69 13.37
CA GLN A 502 -10.18 12.19 12.19
C GLN A 502 -9.61 10.90 11.58
N GLN A 503 -8.37 10.51 11.92
CA GLN A 503 -7.78 9.27 11.40
C GLN A 503 -8.27 8.02 12.14
N ILE A 504 -8.68 8.15 13.40
CA ILE A 504 -9.15 7.02 14.23
C ILE A 504 -10.47 6.45 13.69
N TYR A 505 -11.43 7.32 13.36
CA TYR A 505 -12.69 6.90 12.74
C TYR A 505 -12.48 6.33 11.33
N THR A 506 -11.41 6.75 10.64
CA THR A 506 -11.08 6.27 9.28
C THR A 506 -10.35 4.93 9.32
N VAL A 507 -9.52 4.67 10.34
CA VAL A 507 -8.85 3.37 10.56
C VAL A 507 -9.84 2.37 11.14
N ILE A 508 -10.69 2.77 12.10
CA ILE A 508 -11.79 1.92 12.60
C ILE A 508 -12.81 1.66 11.49
N GLN A 509 -13.16 2.64 10.63
CA GLN A 509 -13.97 2.35 9.43
C GLN A 509 -13.23 1.51 8.41
N ALA A 510 -11.92 1.69 8.17
CA ALA A 510 -11.18 0.86 7.23
C ALA A 510 -11.10 -0.59 7.73
N VAL A 511 -10.93 -0.79 9.04
CA VAL A 511 -10.97 -2.08 9.72
C VAL A 511 -12.39 -2.66 9.70
N HIS A 512 -13.43 -1.87 9.97
CA HIS A 512 -14.82 -2.31 9.90
C HIS A 512 -15.27 -2.60 8.46
N SER A 513 -14.74 -1.90 7.46
CA SER A 513 -14.97 -2.16 6.04
C SER A 513 -14.19 -3.38 5.55
N LEU A 514 -12.96 -3.60 6.02
CA LEU A 514 -12.20 -4.84 5.77
C LEU A 514 -12.88 -6.04 6.44
N LEU A 515 -13.35 -5.91 7.68
CA LEU A 515 -14.13 -6.93 8.39
C LEU A 515 -15.48 -7.22 7.71
N TYR A 516 -16.17 -6.20 7.20
CA TYR A 516 -17.41 -6.37 6.44
C TYR A 516 -17.20 -7.05 5.07
N VAL A 517 -16.02 -6.85 4.46
CA VAL A 517 -15.66 -7.47 3.18
C VAL A 517 -15.17 -8.91 3.37
N VAL A 518 -14.38 -9.21 4.40
CA VAL A 518 -13.94 -10.58 4.74
C VAL A 518 -15.13 -11.43 5.21
N ALA A 519 -16.05 -10.88 6.02
CA ALA A 519 -17.28 -11.57 6.40
C ALA A 519 -18.21 -11.86 5.21
N LYS A 520 -18.20 -11.01 4.16
CA LYS A 520 -18.96 -11.29 2.92
C LYS A 520 -18.28 -12.29 1.99
N CYS A 521 -16.95 -12.42 2.01
CA CYS A 521 -16.24 -13.46 1.27
C CYS A 521 -16.61 -14.88 1.73
N HIS A 522 -17.15 -15.05 2.95
CA HIS A 522 -17.58 -16.34 3.48
C HIS A 522 -18.95 -16.86 2.98
N PHE A 523 -19.74 -16.05 2.26
CA PHE A 523 -21.08 -16.48 1.85
C PHE A 523 -21.17 -17.19 0.49
N PHE A 524 -20.07 -17.32 -0.27
CA PHE A 524 -20.12 -17.88 -1.63
C PHE A 524 -19.01 -18.88 -2.01
N SER A 525 -18.29 -19.48 -1.05
CA SER A 525 -17.35 -20.58 -1.32
C SER A 525 -17.98 -21.99 -1.22
N VAL A 526 -19.29 -22.10 -1.42
CA VAL A 526 -19.92 -23.37 -1.81
C VAL A 526 -20.16 -23.27 -3.33
N VAL A 527 -19.62 -24.24 -4.07
CA VAL A 527 -19.59 -24.35 -5.55
C VAL A 527 -18.36 -23.69 -6.20
N THR A 528 -17.23 -24.39 -6.15
CA THR A 528 -16.58 -24.98 -7.35
C THR A 528 -15.66 -26.10 -6.91
#